data_AF-A0A523VQ35-F1
#
_entry.id   AF-A0A523VQ35-F1
#
_cell.length_a   1.000
_cell.length_b   1.000
_cell.length_c   1.000
_cell.angle_alpha   90.00
_cell.angle_beta   90.00
_cell.angle_gamma   90.00
#
_symmetry.space_group_name_H-M   'P 1'
#
loop_
_entity.id
_entity.type
_entity.pdbx_description
1 polymer ?
#
loop_
_entity_poly.entity_id
_entity_poly.type
_entity_poly.pdbx_seq_one_letter_code
_entity_poly.pdbx_strand_id
1 'polypeptide(L)' 'MIKSPPQVLRVNNLGESGIDIKILGDVKPIEQWGVMGELRLRLKKAFDAEGIEIPWPHTKVYFGNALPDSPGKKD' A
#
# COMPACT_ATOMS: atom_id res chain seq x y z
N MET A 1 18.79 -6.47 -15.37
CA MET A 1 19.29 -5.29 -16.09
C MET A 1 18.12 -4.53 -16.72
N ILE A 2 17.94 -3.28 -16.30
CA ILE A 2 16.93 -2.36 -16.84
C ILE A 2 17.39 -1.82 -18.21
N LYS A 3 16.45 -1.59 -19.13
CA LYS A 3 16.69 -0.99 -20.45
C LYS A 3 16.50 0.52 -20.44
N SER A 4 15.61 1.01 -19.59
CA SER A 4 15.26 2.41 -19.42
C SER A 4 14.96 2.69 -17.94
N PRO A 5 15.13 3.93 -17.48
CA PRO A 5 14.68 4.31 -16.14
C PRO A 5 13.19 4.01 -15.96
N PRO A 6 12.77 3.40 -14.83
CA PRO A 6 11.36 3.19 -14.56
C PRO A 6 10.59 4.52 -14.56
N GLN A 7 9.41 4.52 -15.16
CA GLN A 7 8.56 5.70 -15.27
C GLN A 7 7.36 5.56 -14.35
N VAL A 8 7.19 6.54 -13.46
CA VAL A 8 5.96 6.70 -12.70
C VAL A 8 4.94 7.35 -13.63
N LEU A 9 3.85 6.64 -13.93
CA LEU A 9 2.86 7.15 -14.87
C LEU A 9 1.92 8.16 -14.21
N ARG A 10 1.22 7.72 -13.15
CA ARG A 10 0.19 8.48 -12.40
C ARG A 10 -0.42 7.59 -11.31
N VAL A 11 -1.32 8.19 -10.52
CA VAL A 11 -2.32 7.45 -9.75
C VAL A 11 -3.17 6.62 -10.70
N ASN A 12 -3.18 5.31 -10.47
CA ASN A 12 -3.94 4.33 -11.24
C ASN A 12 -5.33 4.12 -10.65
N ASN A 13 -5.45 4.18 -9.32
CA ASN A 13 -6.70 3.96 -8.61
C ASN A 13 -6.68 4.66 -7.24
N LEU A 14 -7.87 5.13 -6.80
CA LEU A 14 -8.14 5.54 -5.43
C LEU A 14 -9.01 4.45 -4.81
N GLY A 15 -8.36 3.45 -4.21
CA GLY A 15 -9.02 2.31 -3.59
C GLY A 15 -9.60 2.63 -2.21
N GLU A 16 -10.38 1.70 -1.67
CA GLU A 16 -11.07 1.86 -0.39
C GLU A 16 -10.12 2.12 0.78
N SER A 17 -8.95 1.49 0.76
CA SER A 17 -7.94 1.60 1.81
C SER A 17 -6.67 2.33 1.37
N GLY A 18 -6.51 2.73 0.10
CA GLY A 18 -5.24 3.30 -0.35
C GLY A 18 -5.21 3.80 -1.78
N ILE A 19 -4.03 4.28 -2.21
CA ILE A 19 -3.79 4.83 -3.54
C ILE A 19 -2.84 3.90 -4.30
N ASP A 20 -3.26 3.43 -5.48
CA ASP A 20 -2.41 2.64 -6.35
C ASP A 20 -1.65 3.57 -7.29
N ILE A 21 -0.32 3.52 -7.25
CA ILE A 21 0.56 4.25 -8.18
C ILE A 21 1.14 3.27 -9.18
N LYS A 22 1.00 3.57 -10.47
CA LYS A 22 1.52 2.70 -11.54
C LYS A 22 2.92 3.15 -11.97
N ILE A 23 3.85 2.19 -11.92
CA ILE A 23 5.23 2.35 -12.40
C ILE A 23 5.45 1.32 -13.51
N LEU A 24 5.99 1.76 -14.64
CA LEU A 24 6.42 0.88 -15.74
C LEU A 24 7.93 0.84 -15.82
N GLY A 25 8.49 -0.30 -16.21
CA GLY A 25 9.92 -0.45 -16.45
C GLY A 25 10.19 -1.54 -17.46
N ASP A 26 11.13 -1.26 -18.36
CA ASP A 26 11.58 -2.22 -19.36
C ASP A 26 12.85 -2.93 -18.87
N VAL A 27 12.86 -4.25 -18.97
CA VAL A 27 13.97 -5.10 -18.53
C VAL A 27 14.37 -6.09 -19.62
N LYS A 28 15.53 -6.75 -19.47
CA LYS A 28 15.82 -7.91 -20.31
C LYS A 28 14.91 -9.09 -19.90
N PRO A 29 14.64 -10.03 -20.82
CA PRO A 29 13.85 -11.22 -20.51
C PRO A 29 14.38 -11.95 -19.26
N ILE A 30 13.46 -12.48 -18.45
CA ILE A 30 13.72 -13.25 -17.20
C ILE A 30 14.19 -12.40 -16.01
N GLU A 31 14.58 -11.14 -16.21
CA GLU A 31 15.04 -10.29 -15.11
C GLU A 31 13.90 -9.53 -14.40
N GLN A 32 12.65 -9.65 -14.87
CA GLN A 32 11.51 -8.90 -14.36
C GLN A 32 11.29 -9.06 -12.85
N TRP A 33 11.43 -10.26 -12.31
CA TRP A 33 11.16 -10.51 -10.90
C TRP A 33 12.24 -9.93 -10.00
N GLY A 34 13.52 -10.07 -10.40
CA GLY A 34 14.65 -9.53 -9.64
C GLY A 34 14.61 -8.00 -9.57
N VAL A 35 14.41 -7.35 -10.72
CA VAL A 35 14.31 -5.87 -10.80
C VAL A 35 13.09 -5.37 -10.02
N MET A 36 11.95 -6.05 -10.14
CA MET A 36 10.73 -5.65 -9.43
C MET A 36 10.87 -5.81 -7.91
N GLY A 37 11.54 -6.87 -7.44
CA GLY A 37 11.82 -7.06 -6.02
C GLY A 37 12.74 -5.96 -5.46
N GLU A 38 13.80 -5.63 -6.18
CA GLU A 38 14.72 -4.56 -5.79
C GLU A 38 14.02 -3.19 -5.75
N LEU A 39 13.20 -2.89 -6.77
CA LEU A 39 12.42 -1.64 -6.81
C LEU A 39 11.48 -1.53 -5.61
N ARG A 40 10.75 -2.61 -5.26
CA ARG A 40 9.86 -2.64 -4.10
C ARG A 40 10.62 -2.45 -2.78
N LEU A 41 11.80 -3.05 -2.64
CA LEU A 41 12.64 -2.86 -1.45
C LEU A 41 13.06 -1.40 -1.29
N ARG A 42 13.48 -0.75 -2.38
CA ARG A 42 13.86 0.67 -2.38
C ARG A 42 12.67 1.57 -2.04
N LEU A 43 11.51 1.30 -2.64
CA LEU A 43 10.27 2.05 -2.36
C LEU A 43 9.86 1.90 -0.90
N LYS A 44 9.90 0.68 -0.34
CA LYS A 44 9.55 0.47 1.07
C LYS A 44 10.48 1.25 2.00
N LYS A 45 11.79 1.17 1.78
CA LYS A 45 12.77 1.94 2.57
C LYS A 45 12.53 3.45 2.50
N ALA A 46 12.22 3.97 1.30
CA ALA A 46 11.89 5.38 1.13
C ALA A 46 10.59 5.75 1.85
N PHE A 47 9.55 4.92 1.73
CA PHE A 47 8.28 5.14 2.42
C PHE A 47 8.46 5.15 3.93
N ASP A 48 9.24 4.22 4.48
CA ASP A 48 9.55 4.19 5.92
C ASP A 48 10.31 5.44 6.38
N ALA A 49 11.26 5.93 5.58
CA ALA A 49 12.02 7.14 5.89
C ALA A 49 11.16 8.42 5.86
N GLU A 50 10.19 8.48 4.93
CA GLU A 50 9.28 9.62 4.78
C GLU A 50 8.02 9.50 5.66
N GLY A 51 7.90 8.44 6.47
CA GLY A 51 6.73 8.20 7.33
C GLY A 51 5.45 7.86 6.56
N ILE A 52 5.56 7.35 5.33
CA ILE A 52 4.42 6.93 4.51
C ILE A 52 4.04 5.50 4.91
N GLU A 53 2.94 5.37 5.63
CA GLU A 53 2.41 4.07 6.04
C GLU A 53 1.68 3.36 4.90
N ILE A 54 1.92 2.04 4.79
CA ILE A 54 1.12 1.19 3.89
C ILE A 54 -0.18 0.87 4.62
N PRO A 55 -1.33 1.23 4.05
CA PRO A 55 -2.58 1.16 4.77
C PRO A 55 -3.02 -0.29 5.01
N TRP A 56 -3.44 -0.57 6.23
CA TRP A 56 -4.19 -1.78 6.54
C TRP A 56 -5.66 -1.59 6.14
N PRO A 57 -6.35 -2.62 5.63
CA PRO A 57 -7.78 -2.54 5.37
C PRO A 57 -8.53 -2.24 6.68
N HIS A 58 -9.14 -1.07 6.78
CA HIS A 58 -9.92 -0.66 7.96
C HIS A 58 -11.40 -0.51 7.57
N THR A 59 -12.28 -1.16 8.32
CA THR A 59 -13.73 -0.99 8.18
C THR A 59 -14.25 -0.15 9.33
N LYS A 60 -14.82 1.02 9.03
CA LYS A 60 -15.54 1.81 10.02
C LYS A 60 -16.96 1.27 10.15
N VAL A 61 -17.31 0.75 11.31
CA VAL A 61 -18.66 0.30 11.63
C VAL A 61 -19.40 1.43 12.33
N TYR A 62 -20.55 1.85 11.78
CA TYR A 62 -21.47 2.76 12.43
C TYR A 62 -22.65 1.97 12.99
N PHE A 63 -22.86 2.02 14.30
CA PHE A 63 -24.01 1.40 14.95
C PHE A 63 -25.17 2.38 14.94
N GLY A 64 -26.22 2.09 14.15
CA GLY A 64 -27.42 2.93 14.05
C GLY A 64 -28.31 2.91 15.28
N ASN A 65 -28.07 1.98 16.21
CA ASN A 65 -28.78 1.84 17.48
C ASN A 65 -27.77 1.91 18.64
N ALA A 66 -28.24 2.27 19.84
CA ALA A 66 -27.42 2.20 21.06
C ALA A 66 -26.87 0.77 21.24
N LEU A 67 -25.56 0.68 21.51
CA LEU A 67 -24.94 -0.59 21.88
C LEU A 67 -25.61 -1.10 23.16
N PRO A 68 -25.91 -2.40 23.29
CA PRO A 68 -26.37 -2.95 24.55
C PRO A 68 -25.31 -2.67 25.62
N ASP A 69 -25.74 -2.17 26.77
CA ASP A 69 -24.85 -1.86 27.89
C ASP A 69 -23.95 -3.06 28.16
N SER A 70 -22.63 -2.87 28.07
CA SER A 70 -21.69 -3.90 28.48
C SER A 70 -21.96 -4.24 29.94
N PRO A 71 -22.06 -5.52 30.32
CA PRO A 71 -22.31 -5.89 31.70
C PRO A 71 -21.19 -5.29 32.55
N GLY A 72 -21.56 -4.28 33.34
CA GLY A 72 -20.64 -3.51 34.15
C GLY A 72 -19.75 -4.43 34.95
N LYS A 73 -18.44 -4.14 34.92
CA LYS A 73 -17.48 -4.67 35.88
C LYS A 73 -18.08 -4.43 37.27
N LYS A 74 -18.56 -5.48 37.93
CA LYS A 74 -18.89 -5.45 39.36
C LYS A 74 -17.55 -5.48 40.10
N ASP A 75 -17.17 -4.34 40.64
CA ASP A 75 -16.14 -4.23 41.67
C ASP A 75 -16.56 -4.99 42.94
#